data_AF-A0A626FC73-F1
#
_entry.id   AF-A0A626FC73-F1
#
_cell.length_a   1.000
_cell.length_b   1.000
_cell.length_c   1.000
_cell.angle_alpha   90.00
_cell.angle_beta   90.00
_cell.angle_gamma   90.00
#
_symmetry.space_group_name_H-M   'P 1'
#
loop_
_entity.id
_entity.type
_entity.pdbx_description
1 polymer ?
#
loop_
_entity_poly.entity_id
_entity_poly.type
_entity_poly.pdbx_seq_one_letter_code
_entity_poly.pdbx_strand_id
1 'polypeptide(L)'
;MASISSLGVGSNLPLDQLLTDLTKNEKGRLTPITKQQSANSAKLTAYGTLKSALEKFQTANTALNKADLFKSTVASSTTEDLKVSTTAGAAAGTYKINVTQLAAAQSLATKTTFATTKEQLGDTSVTSRTIKIEQPGRKEPLEIKLDKGDTSMEAIRDAINDADSGIAASIVKVKENEFQLVLTANSGTDNTMKITVEGDTKLNDLLAYDSTTNTGNMQELVKAENAKLNVNGIDIERQSNTVTDAPQGITLPLTKKVTDATVTVTKDDTKAKEAIKSWVDAYNSLVDTFSSLTKYTAVEPGEEASDKNGALLGDSVVRTIQTGIRAQFANSGSNSAFKTMAEIGITQDGTSGKLKIDDDKLTKVLKDNTAAARELLVGDGKETGITTKIATEVKSYLADDGIIDNAQDNVNATLKSLTKQYLSVSNSIDETVARYKAQFTQLDTMMSKLNNTSSYLTQQFTAMNKS
;
A
#
# COMPACT_ATOMS: atom_id res chain seq x y z
N MET A 1 7.74 47.36 51.61
CA MET A 1 6.47 48.12 51.54
C MET A 1 5.36 47.11 51.38
N ALA A 2 4.38 47.13 52.28
CA ALA A 2 3.33 46.12 52.35
C ALA A 2 2.58 45.99 51.02
N SER A 3 2.54 44.78 50.49
CA SER A 3 1.65 44.38 49.41
C SER A 3 0.21 44.56 49.87
N ILE A 4 -0.48 45.56 49.35
CA ILE A 4 -1.93 45.71 49.51
C ILE A 4 -2.56 44.55 48.73
N SER A 5 -2.99 43.49 49.44
CA SER A 5 -3.45 42.24 48.84
C SER A 5 -4.94 42.25 48.46
N SER A 6 -5.62 43.40 48.56
CA SER A 6 -7.02 43.56 48.15
C SER A 6 -7.24 44.99 47.70
N LEU A 7 -7.62 45.21 46.43
CA LEU A 7 -8.01 46.55 45.96
C LEU A 7 -9.43 46.85 46.45
N GLY A 8 -9.65 48.05 46.98
CA GLY A 8 -11.00 48.53 47.33
C GLY A 8 -11.30 48.57 48.83
N VAL A 9 -10.41 48.02 49.68
CA VAL A 9 -10.57 48.04 51.15
C VAL A 9 -10.45 49.47 51.71
N GLY A 10 -9.65 50.34 51.08
CA GLY A 10 -9.46 51.72 51.52
C GLY A 10 -10.55 52.71 51.07
N SER A 11 -11.24 52.39 49.97
CA SER A 11 -12.20 53.26 49.29
C SER A 11 -13.67 52.84 49.44
N ASN A 12 -13.95 51.62 49.87
CA ASN A 12 -15.29 51.01 49.90
C ASN A 12 -15.95 50.91 48.50
N LEU A 13 -15.14 50.80 47.44
CA LEU A 13 -15.57 50.66 46.04
C LEU A 13 -15.26 49.24 45.51
N PRO A 14 -16.12 48.65 44.65
CA PRO A 14 -15.92 47.30 44.10
C PRO A 14 -14.90 47.29 42.93
N LEU A 15 -13.69 47.79 43.17
CA LEU A 15 -12.66 47.99 42.13
C LEU A 15 -12.13 46.66 41.57
N ASP A 16 -12.07 45.60 42.38
CA ASP A 16 -11.69 44.25 41.95
C ASP A 16 -12.70 43.67 40.93
N GLN A 17 -14.00 43.87 41.18
CA GLN A 17 -15.06 43.42 40.25
C GLN A 17 -15.00 44.21 38.95
N LEU A 18 -14.86 45.54 39.03
CA LEU A 18 -14.75 46.39 37.84
C LEU A 18 -13.51 46.04 36.99
N LEU A 19 -12.36 45.75 37.62
CA LEU A 19 -11.16 45.32 36.91
C LEU A 19 -11.37 43.98 36.20
N THR A 20 -12.07 43.05 36.85
CA THR A 20 -12.44 41.75 36.27
C THR A 20 -13.34 41.93 35.05
N ASP A 21 -14.36 42.78 35.14
CA ASP A 21 -15.30 43.05 34.05
C ASP A 21 -14.63 43.75 32.87
N LEU A 22 -13.77 44.73 33.12
CA LEU A 22 -12.96 45.39 32.09
C LEU A 22 -12.00 44.40 31.42
N THR A 23 -11.34 43.54 32.21
CA THR A 23 -10.44 42.50 31.68
C THR A 23 -11.21 41.52 30.79
N LYS A 24 -12.41 41.11 31.19
CA LYS A 24 -13.28 40.23 30.40
C LYS A 24 -13.69 40.92 29.09
N ASN A 25 -14.04 42.20 29.14
CA ASN A 25 -14.38 42.99 27.95
C ASN A 25 -13.19 43.07 26.98
N GLU A 26 -12.00 43.40 27.47
CA GLU A 26 -10.77 43.47 26.67
C GLU A 26 -10.44 42.10 26.03
N LYS A 27 -10.57 41.00 26.77
CA LYS A 27 -10.41 39.64 26.23
C LYS A 27 -11.43 39.30 25.14
N GLY A 28 -12.57 39.98 25.08
CA GLY A 28 -13.53 39.87 23.99
C GLY A 28 -12.92 40.19 22.61
N ARG A 29 -11.86 40.99 22.55
CA ARG A 29 -11.11 41.32 21.31
C ARG A 29 -10.41 40.11 20.69
N LEU A 30 -10.16 39.04 21.46
CA LEU A 30 -9.54 37.81 20.97
C LEU A 30 -10.55 36.88 20.28
N THR A 31 -11.84 36.98 20.61
CA THR A 31 -12.92 36.13 20.06
C THR A 31 -12.94 36.03 18.53
N PRO A 32 -12.85 37.13 17.75
CA PRO A 32 -12.84 37.01 16.28
C PRO A 32 -11.62 36.25 15.76
N ILE A 33 -10.45 36.45 16.38
CA ILE A 33 -9.20 35.76 15.98
C ILE A 33 -9.30 34.27 16.30
N THR A 34 -9.79 33.92 17.49
CA THR A 34 -9.95 32.51 17.89
C THR A 34 -11.01 31.82 17.04
N LYS A 35 -12.14 32.47 16.72
CA LYS A 35 -13.13 31.95 15.76
C LYS A 35 -12.50 31.66 14.40
N GLN A 36 -11.66 32.57 13.88
CA GLN A 36 -10.95 32.35 12.61
C GLN A 36 -9.91 31.24 12.70
N GLN A 37 -9.17 31.11 13.81
CA GLN A 37 -8.24 30.01 14.02
C GLN A 37 -8.97 28.66 14.03
N SER A 38 -10.08 28.54 14.77
CA SER A 38 -10.90 27.32 14.78
C SER A 38 -11.43 26.97 13.40
N ALA A 39 -11.92 27.96 12.64
CA ALA A 39 -12.40 27.73 11.28
C ALA A 39 -11.28 27.24 10.33
N ASN A 40 -10.09 27.83 10.39
CA ASN A 40 -8.96 27.39 9.56
C ASN A 40 -8.41 26.02 9.98
N SER A 41 -8.37 25.71 11.28
CA SER A 41 -8.02 24.36 11.75
C SER A 41 -9.02 23.32 11.27
N ALA A 42 -10.33 23.64 11.27
CA ALA A 42 -11.35 22.76 10.71
C ALA A 42 -11.16 22.55 9.20
N LYS A 43 -10.81 23.60 8.44
CA LYS A 43 -10.46 23.49 7.02
C LYS A 43 -9.25 22.58 6.79
N LEU A 44 -8.20 22.71 7.59
CA LEU A 44 -7.00 21.88 7.46
C LEU A 44 -7.33 20.39 7.67
N THR A 45 -8.11 20.07 8.70
CA THR A 45 -8.61 18.71 8.93
C THR A 45 -9.47 18.23 7.77
N ALA A 46 -10.36 19.08 7.24
CA ALA A 46 -11.21 18.74 6.11
C ALA A 46 -10.43 18.45 4.82
N TYR A 47 -9.35 19.19 4.54
CA TYR A 47 -8.46 18.87 3.43
C TYR A 47 -7.73 17.53 3.63
N GLY A 48 -7.34 17.20 4.87
CA GLY A 48 -6.81 15.87 5.19
C GLY A 48 -7.81 14.74 4.91
N THR A 49 -9.08 14.93 5.29
CA THR A 49 -10.17 14.00 4.98
C THR A 49 -10.39 13.86 3.47
N LEU A 50 -10.38 14.98 2.73
CA LEU A 50 -10.51 14.99 1.28
C LEU A 50 -9.36 14.24 0.60
N LYS A 51 -8.12 14.52 1.01
CA LYS A 51 -6.91 13.84 0.51
C LYS A 51 -7.03 12.33 0.69
N SER A 52 -7.39 11.90 1.90
CA SER A 52 -7.59 10.47 2.23
C SER A 52 -8.68 9.81 1.38
N ALA A 53 -9.79 10.51 1.12
CA ALA A 53 -10.87 10.01 0.27
C ALA A 53 -10.43 9.88 -1.20
N LEU A 54 -9.64 10.83 -1.69
CA LEU A 54 -9.07 10.79 -3.04
C LEU A 54 -8.04 9.68 -3.21
N GLU A 55 -7.19 9.42 -2.21
CA GLU A 55 -6.23 8.30 -2.23
C GLU A 55 -6.95 6.93 -2.28
N LYS A 56 -8.04 6.78 -1.53
CA LYS A 56 -8.90 5.58 -1.60
C LYS A 56 -9.51 5.41 -2.99
N PHE A 57 -10.02 6.49 -3.57
CA PHE A 57 -10.55 6.46 -4.93
C PHE A 57 -9.45 6.18 -5.97
N GLN A 58 -8.27 6.78 -5.83
CA GLN A 58 -7.10 6.53 -6.68
C GLN A 58 -6.70 5.05 -6.67
N THR A 59 -6.75 4.40 -5.50
CA THR A 59 -6.45 2.98 -5.36
C THR A 59 -7.44 2.12 -6.15
N ALA A 60 -8.75 2.36 -5.99
CA ALA A 60 -9.79 1.65 -6.74
C ALA A 60 -9.70 1.93 -8.26
N ASN A 61 -9.38 3.17 -8.64
CA ASN A 61 -9.17 3.57 -10.03
C ASN A 61 -7.96 2.85 -10.65
N THR A 62 -6.85 2.76 -9.92
CA THR A 62 -5.64 2.04 -10.36
C THR A 62 -5.91 0.54 -10.50
N ALA A 63 -6.71 -0.04 -9.60
CA ALA A 63 -7.12 -1.44 -9.69
C ALA A 63 -7.94 -1.71 -10.97
N LEU A 64 -8.91 -0.85 -11.29
CA LEU A 64 -9.72 -0.95 -12.50
C LEU A 64 -8.92 -0.63 -13.77
N ASN A 65 -7.90 0.22 -13.69
CA ASN A 65 -7.06 0.65 -14.83
C ASN A 65 -6.08 -0.43 -15.34
N LYS A 66 -6.41 -1.72 -15.15
CA LYS A 66 -5.61 -2.86 -15.60
C LYS A 66 -6.30 -3.53 -16.78
N ALA A 67 -5.70 -3.42 -17.97
CA ALA A 67 -6.23 -4.03 -19.19
C ALA A 67 -6.44 -5.56 -19.07
N ASP A 68 -5.62 -6.22 -18.26
CA ASP A 68 -5.65 -7.67 -18.01
C ASP A 68 -6.96 -8.15 -17.38
N LEU A 69 -7.64 -7.29 -16.60
CA LEU A 69 -8.95 -7.64 -16.03
C LEU A 69 -9.98 -7.99 -17.12
N PHE A 70 -9.91 -7.29 -18.25
CA PHE A 70 -10.81 -7.43 -19.38
C PHE A 70 -10.35 -8.50 -20.39
N LYS A 71 -9.21 -9.14 -20.12
CA LYS A 71 -8.71 -10.28 -20.88
C LYS A 71 -8.66 -11.54 -20.02
N SER A 72 -9.26 -11.50 -18.83
CA SER A 72 -9.22 -12.61 -17.89
C SER A 72 -9.93 -13.83 -18.48
N THR A 73 -9.37 -14.98 -18.19
CA THR A 73 -9.89 -16.29 -18.55
C THR A 73 -9.89 -17.18 -17.31
N VAL A 74 -10.70 -18.21 -17.36
CA VAL A 74 -10.71 -19.29 -16.39
C VAL A 74 -10.57 -20.61 -17.14
N ALA A 75 -9.85 -21.55 -16.55
CA ALA A 75 -9.73 -22.91 -17.07
C ALA A 75 -10.44 -23.89 -16.13
N SER A 76 -11.12 -24.86 -16.72
CA SER A 76 -11.62 -26.05 -16.04
C SER A 76 -11.04 -27.30 -16.69
N SER A 77 -10.85 -28.36 -15.92
CA SER A 77 -10.35 -29.64 -16.39
C SER A 77 -11.38 -30.72 -16.09
N THR A 78 -11.48 -31.75 -16.94
CA THR A 78 -12.33 -32.92 -16.70
C THR A 78 -11.80 -33.85 -15.60
N THR A 79 -10.60 -33.59 -15.09
CA THR A 79 -9.95 -34.38 -14.03
C THR A 79 -9.28 -33.48 -12.99
N GLU A 80 -9.37 -33.89 -11.73
CA GLU A 80 -8.74 -33.19 -10.60
C GLU A 80 -7.21 -33.36 -10.57
N ASP A 81 -6.68 -34.36 -11.27
CA ASP A 81 -5.24 -34.63 -11.36
C ASP A 81 -4.49 -33.60 -12.23
N LEU A 82 -5.22 -32.74 -12.94
CA LEU A 82 -4.66 -31.64 -13.74
C LEU A 82 -5.40 -30.34 -13.45
N LYS A 83 -4.89 -29.56 -12.49
CA LYS A 83 -5.42 -28.23 -12.15
C LYS A 83 -4.75 -27.18 -13.01
N VAL A 84 -5.51 -26.52 -13.88
CA VAL A 84 -4.97 -25.56 -14.83
C VAL A 84 -5.26 -24.13 -14.39
N SER A 85 -4.29 -23.24 -14.57
CA SER A 85 -4.50 -21.80 -14.41
C SER A 85 -4.19 -21.07 -15.72
N THR A 86 -4.70 -19.84 -15.84
CA THR A 86 -4.50 -19.02 -17.03
C THR A 86 -4.01 -17.63 -16.64
N THR A 87 -3.26 -17.03 -17.56
CA THR A 87 -2.90 -15.62 -17.54
C THR A 87 -3.85 -14.84 -18.44
N ALA A 88 -3.89 -13.52 -18.26
CA ALA A 88 -4.75 -12.67 -19.06
C ALA A 88 -4.41 -12.76 -20.55
N GLY A 89 -5.42 -12.96 -21.38
CA GLY A 89 -5.27 -13.12 -22.83
C GLY A 89 -4.96 -14.53 -23.29
N ALA A 90 -5.04 -15.54 -22.41
CA ALA A 90 -5.02 -16.94 -22.85
C ALA A 90 -6.13 -17.20 -23.88
N ALA A 91 -5.81 -17.98 -24.91
CA ALA A 91 -6.78 -18.26 -25.97
C ALA A 91 -7.92 -19.15 -25.43
N ALA A 92 -9.15 -18.65 -25.53
CA ALA A 92 -10.34 -19.42 -25.19
C ALA A 92 -10.50 -20.59 -26.16
N GLY A 93 -10.90 -21.75 -25.63
CA GLY A 93 -11.02 -22.97 -26.41
C GLY A 93 -10.92 -24.23 -25.56
N THR A 94 -10.95 -25.37 -26.23
CA THR A 94 -10.83 -26.68 -25.60
C THR A 94 -9.50 -27.31 -26.01
N TYR A 95 -8.76 -27.79 -25.01
CA TYR A 95 -7.45 -28.41 -25.16
C TYR A 95 -7.51 -29.83 -24.64
N LYS A 96 -7.19 -30.80 -25.50
CA LYS A 96 -6.99 -32.19 -25.12
C LYS A 96 -5.56 -32.39 -24.67
N ILE A 97 -5.37 -32.82 -23.43
CA ILE A 97 -4.06 -32.94 -22.78
C ILE A 97 -3.86 -34.38 -22.30
N ASN A 98 -2.71 -34.93 -22.65
CA ASN A 98 -2.22 -36.19 -22.09
C ASN A 98 -0.85 -35.96 -21.47
N VAL A 99 -0.64 -36.41 -20.24
CA VAL A 99 0.67 -36.36 -19.58
C VAL A 99 1.17 -37.79 -19.47
N THR A 100 2.21 -38.11 -20.23
CA THR A 100 2.73 -39.49 -20.33
C THR A 100 3.91 -39.71 -19.38
N GLN A 101 4.65 -38.65 -19.05
CA GLN A 101 5.81 -38.69 -18.17
C GLN A 101 5.94 -37.40 -17.36
N LEU A 102 6.32 -37.51 -16.10
CA LEU A 102 6.69 -36.38 -15.26
C LEU A 102 8.20 -36.14 -15.35
N ALA A 103 8.61 -34.89 -15.20
CA ALA A 103 10.01 -34.57 -15.03
C ALA A 103 10.51 -35.14 -13.69
N ALA A 104 11.69 -35.76 -13.71
CA ALA A 104 12.37 -36.29 -12.54
C ALA A 104 13.72 -35.60 -12.36
N ALA A 105 14.07 -35.35 -11.10
CA ALA A 105 15.37 -34.81 -10.71
C ALA A 105 16.39 -35.94 -10.55
N GLN A 106 17.59 -35.75 -11.10
CA GLN A 106 18.67 -36.68 -10.83
C GLN A 106 19.04 -36.61 -9.35
N SER A 107 19.19 -37.78 -8.73
CA SER A 107 19.71 -37.89 -7.37
C SER A 107 20.87 -38.88 -7.32
N LEU A 108 21.98 -38.44 -6.74
CA LEU A 108 23.22 -39.20 -6.59
C LEU A 108 23.53 -39.39 -5.11
N ALA A 109 23.97 -40.56 -4.70
CA ALA A 109 24.41 -40.84 -3.35
C ALA A 109 25.81 -41.45 -3.32
N THR A 110 26.58 -41.21 -2.26
CA THR A 110 27.85 -41.90 -2.05
C THR A 110 27.61 -43.42 -1.98
N LYS A 111 28.36 -44.23 -2.74
CA LYS A 111 28.22 -45.70 -2.69
C LYS A 111 28.54 -46.27 -1.31
N THR A 112 29.50 -45.67 -0.62
CA THR A 112 29.89 -46.04 0.74
C THR A 112 29.05 -45.31 1.78
N THR A 113 28.82 -45.97 2.91
CA THR A 113 28.26 -45.37 4.13
C THR A 113 29.39 -44.97 5.08
N PHE A 114 29.14 -43.96 5.90
CA PHE A 114 30.11 -43.44 6.87
C PHE A 114 29.57 -43.57 8.29
N ALA A 115 30.45 -43.79 9.27
CA ALA A 115 30.07 -43.96 10.67
C ALA A 115 29.63 -42.66 11.34
N THR A 116 30.13 -41.53 10.86
CA THR A 116 29.89 -40.18 11.38
C THR A 116 29.84 -39.18 10.23
N THR A 117 29.13 -38.07 10.44
CA THR A 117 29.00 -36.97 9.47
C THR A 117 30.16 -35.96 9.54
N LYS A 118 31.00 -36.07 10.57
CA LYS A 118 32.05 -35.10 10.93
C LYS A 118 33.46 -35.50 10.52
N GLU A 119 33.65 -36.74 10.08
CA GLU A 119 34.94 -37.21 9.59
C GLU A 119 35.34 -36.43 8.33
N GLN A 120 36.63 -36.09 8.21
CA GLN A 120 37.17 -35.43 7.02
C GLN A 120 37.34 -36.46 5.89
N LEU A 121 36.54 -36.31 4.84
CA LEU A 121 36.50 -37.26 3.73
C LEU A 121 37.63 -37.01 2.72
N GLY A 122 38.17 -35.78 2.67
CA GLY A 122 39.28 -35.41 1.81
C GLY A 122 40.67 -35.71 2.39
N ASP A 123 41.69 -35.32 1.65
CA ASP A 123 43.09 -35.35 2.09
C ASP A 123 43.39 -34.13 2.97
N THR A 124 43.68 -34.39 4.25
CA THR A 124 43.93 -33.34 5.25
C THR A 124 45.29 -32.63 5.05
N SER A 125 46.14 -33.11 4.14
CA SER A 125 47.36 -32.40 3.73
C SER A 125 47.08 -31.26 2.73
N VAL A 126 45.94 -31.31 2.02
CA VAL A 126 45.56 -30.32 1.00
C VAL A 126 44.95 -29.07 1.64
N THR A 127 45.43 -27.89 1.23
CA THR A 127 44.99 -26.60 1.79
C THR A 127 43.70 -26.08 1.15
N SER A 128 43.50 -26.30 -0.15
CA SER A 128 42.31 -25.91 -0.93
C SER A 128 41.95 -26.97 -1.96
N ARG A 129 40.66 -27.22 -2.19
CA ARG A 129 40.15 -28.08 -3.29
C ARG A 129 38.87 -27.49 -3.87
N THR A 130 38.46 -27.97 -5.03
CA THR A 130 37.25 -27.47 -5.69
C THR A 130 36.40 -28.62 -6.21
N ILE A 131 35.16 -28.72 -5.74
CA ILE A 131 34.15 -29.58 -6.34
C ILE A 131 33.62 -28.86 -7.57
N LYS A 132 33.75 -29.49 -8.73
CA LYS A 132 33.26 -28.99 -10.01
C LYS A 132 32.08 -29.82 -10.47
N ILE A 133 30.91 -29.18 -10.63
CA ILE A 133 29.68 -29.81 -11.10
C ILE A 133 29.27 -29.21 -12.44
N GLU A 134 29.37 -30.01 -13.49
CA GLU A 134 28.94 -29.67 -14.85
C GLU A 134 27.53 -30.18 -15.10
N GLN A 135 26.69 -29.39 -15.78
CA GLN A 135 25.35 -29.76 -16.21
C GLN A 135 25.13 -29.28 -17.65
N PRO A 136 24.49 -30.06 -18.55
CA PRO A 136 24.24 -29.64 -19.94
C PRO A 136 23.49 -28.30 -20.06
N GLY A 137 22.57 -28.01 -19.14
CA GLY A 137 21.79 -26.78 -19.10
C GLY A 137 22.53 -25.56 -18.59
N ARG A 138 23.79 -25.71 -18.13
CA ARG A 138 24.63 -24.61 -17.66
C ARG A 138 25.78 -24.36 -18.64
N LYS A 139 26.06 -23.08 -18.89
CA LYS A 139 27.20 -22.67 -19.74
C LYS A 139 28.54 -22.88 -19.07
N GLU A 140 28.60 -22.54 -17.78
CA GLU A 140 29.80 -22.67 -16.96
C GLU A 140 29.57 -23.73 -15.87
N PRO A 141 30.62 -24.49 -15.51
CA PRO A 141 30.59 -25.40 -14.37
C PRO A 141 30.30 -24.67 -13.06
N LEU A 142 29.59 -25.33 -12.15
CA LEU A 142 29.51 -24.87 -10.76
C LEU A 142 30.78 -25.28 -10.03
N GLU A 143 31.49 -24.29 -9.47
CA GLU A 143 32.70 -24.51 -8.70
C GLU A 143 32.46 -24.18 -7.22
N ILE A 144 32.64 -25.19 -6.36
CA ILE A 144 32.48 -25.07 -4.91
C ILE A 144 33.85 -25.28 -4.28
N LYS A 145 34.41 -24.20 -3.74
CA LYS A 145 35.70 -24.23 -3.06
C LYS A 145 35.51 -24.74 -1.63
N LEU A 146 36.37 -25.65 -1.22
CA LEU A 146 36.42 -26.16 0.15
C LEU A 146 37.80 -25.88 0.73
N ASP A 147 37.85 -25.42 1.98
CA ASP A 147 39.08 -25.27 2.75
C ASP A 147 39.43 -26.56 3.50
N LYS A 148 40.61 -26.60 4.12
CA LYS A 148 41.23 -27.83 4.63
C LYS A 148 40.34 -28.61 5.61
N GLY A 149 39.50 -27.91 6.36
CA GLY A 149 38.58 -28.50 7.34
C GLY A 149 37.18 -28.79 6.79
N ASP A 150 36.90 -28.44 5.53
CA ASP A 150 35.53 -28.41 4.99
C ASP A 150 35.22 -29.63 4.13
N THR A 151 35.84 -30.78 4.45
CA THR A 151 35.64 -32.03 3.70
C THR A 151 34.77 -33.04 4.45
N SER A 152 34.13 -32.63 5.56
CA SER A 152 33.11 -33.44 6.22
C SER A 152 31.81 -33.43 5.42
N MET A 153 30.93 -34.42 5.64
CA MET A 153 29.63 -34.47 4.97
C MET A 153 28.80 -33.22 5.28
N GLU A 154 28.89 -32.72 6.52
CA GLU A 154 28.22 -31.49 6.97
C GLU A 154 28.75 -30.29 6.19
N ALA A 155 30.07 -30.13 6.12
CA ALA A 155 30.68 -29.00 5.42
C ALA A 155 30.43 -29.05 3.90
N ILE A 156 30.49 -30.22 3.28
CA ILE A 156 30.19 -30.40 1.85
C ILE A 156 28.71 -30.08 1.57
N ARG A 157 27.80 -30.55 2.42
CA ARG A 157 26.37 -30.25 2.31
C ARG A 157 26.14 -28.73 2.36
N ASP A 158 26.71 -28.09 3.37
CA ASP A 158 26.52 -26.66 3.61
C ASP A 158 27.11 -25.85 2.47
N ALA A 159 28.33 -26.16 2.02
CA ALA A 159 28.97 -25.50 0.89
C ALA A 159 28.20 -25.64 -0.44
N ILE A 160 27.58 -26.79 -0.72
CA ILE A 160 26.74 -26.98 -1.91
C ILE A 160 25.46 -26.15 -1.80
N ASN A 161 24.80 -26.17 -0.65
CA ASN A 161 23.52 -25.48 -0.44
C ASN A 161 23.69 -23.96 -0.39
N ASP A 162 24.80 -23.47 0.18
CA ASP A 162 25.13 -22.04 0.25
C ASP A 162 25.46 -21.44 -1.12
N ALA A 163 25.82 -22.29 -2.10
CA ALA A 163 26.06 -21.85 -3.48
C ALA A 163 24.77 -21.49 -4.25
N ASP A 164 23.58 -21.73 -3.69
CA ASP A 164 22.24 -21.45 -4.26
C ASP A 164 22.13 -21.76 -5.77
N SER A 165 22.62 -22.94 -6.14
CA SER A 165 22.84 -23.27 -7.55
C SER A 165 21.62 -23.95 -8.20
N GLY A 166 20.66 -24.45 -7.42
CA GLY A 166 19.65 -25.40 -7.90
C GLY A 166 20.09 -26.87 -7.81
N ILE A 167 21.13 -27.15 -7.02
CA ILE A 167 21.50 -28.47 -6.54
C ILE A 167 21.38 -28.44 -5.02
N ALA A 168 20.67 -29.41 -4.45
CA ALA A 168 20.52 -29.57 -3.02
C ALA A 168 21.36 -30.76 -2.53
N ALA A 169 22.16 -30.54 -1.50
CA ALA A 169 22.86 -31.59 -0.78
C ALA A 169 22.13 -31.92 0.54
N SER A 170 22.10 -33.19 0.89
CA SER A 170 21.52 -33.69 2.14
C SER A 170 22.30 -34.89 2.66
N ILE A 171 22.16 -35.18 3.96
CA ILE A 171 22.77 -36.35 4.58
C ILE A 171 21.64 -37.27 5.01
N VAL A 172 21.65 -38.50 4.50
CA VAL A 172 20.68 -39.53 4.83
C VAL A 172 21.31 -40.49 5.83
N LYS A 173 20.68 -40.64 7.00
CA LYS A 173 21.02 -41.70 7.96
C LYS A 173 20.32 -42.99 7.52
N VAL A 174 21.08 -43.93 6.97
CA VAL A 174 20.57 -45.21 6.46
C VAL A 174 20.18 -46.13 7.63
N LYS A 175 21.03 -46.19 8.66
CA LYS A 175 20.78 -46.85 9.94
C LYS A 175 21.73 -46.29 11.01
N GLU A 176 21.77 -46.90 12.20
CA GLU A 176 22.69 -46.48 13.25
C GLU A 176 24.14 -46.54 12.76
N ASN A 177 24.85 -45.42 12.92
CA ASN A 177 26.23 -45.22 12.46
C ASN A 177 26.45 -45.54 10.96
N GLU A 178 25.47 -45.25 10.10
CA GLU A 178 25.66 -45.31 8.65
C GLU A 178 24.96 -44.13 7.96
N PHE A 179 25.76 -43.25 7.37
CA PHE A 179 25.33 -42.02 6.72
C PHE A 179 25.79 -41.98 5.26
N GLN A 180 24.95 -41.45 4.36
CA GLN A 180 25.29 -41.17 2.96
C GLN A 180 25.05 -39.70 2.62
N LEU A 181 25.92 -39.13 1.78
CA LEU A 181 25.72 -37.81 1.22
C LEU A 181 24.92 -37.98 -0.07
N VAL A 182 23.84 -37.22 -0.20
CA VAL A 182 22.92 -37.26 -1.33
C VAL A 182 22.87 -35.88 -1.98
N LEU A 183 23.12 -35.83 -3.28
CA LEU A 183 23.01 -34.63 -4.11
C LEU A 183 21.82 -34.80 -5.06
N THR A 184 20.94 -33.80 -5.09
CA THR A 184 19.76 -33.80 -5.96
C THR A 184 19.73 -32.52 -6.78
N ALA A 185 19.70 -32.65 -8.11
CA ALA A 185 19.59 -31.52 -9.01
C ALA A 185 18.13 -31.08 -9.21
N ASN A 186 17.91 -30.01 -9.97
CA ASN A 186 16.60 -29.70 -10.56
C ASN A 186 16.13 -30.83 -11.50
N SER A 187 14.83 -30.90 -11.77
CA SER A 187 14.26 -31.89 -12.69
C SER A 187 14.71 -31.68 -14.14
N GLY A 188 14.69 -32.73 -14.94
CA GLY A 188 14.99 -32.65 -16.36
C GLY A 188 16.41 -33.05 -16.73
N THR A 189 16.58 -33.51 -17.97
CA THR A 189 17.83 -34.09 -18.48
C THR A 189 18.98 -33.08 -18.55
N ASP A 190 18.66 -31.80 -18.69
CA ASP A 190 19.65 -30.72 -18.77
C ASP A 190 20.32 -30.47 -17.42
N ASN A 191 19.73 -30.97 -16.33
CA ASN A 191 20.23 -30.84 -14.97
C ASN A 191 20.99 -32.09 -14.50
N THR A 192 21.29 -33.03 -15.39
CA THR A 192 22.18 -34.15 -15.06
C THR A 192 23.57 -33.65 -14.67
N MET A 193 24.15 -34.23 -13.63
CA MET A 193 25.40 -33.79 -13.01
C MET A 193 26.57 -34.65 -13.47
N LYS A 194 27.65 -33.98 -13.86
CA LYS A 194 28.99 -34.55 -13.90
C LYS A 194 29.82 -33.87 -12.80
N ILE A 195 30.28 -34.67 -11.84
CA ILE A 195 30.98 -34.22 -10.64
C ILE A 195 32.43 -34.65 -10.72
N THR A 196 33.34 -33.71 -10.49
CA THR A 196 34.78 -33.96 -10.31
C THR A 196 35.29 -33.12 -9.15
N VAL A 197 36.40 -33.54 -8.54
CA VAL A 197 37.07 -32.76 -7.49
C VAL A 197 38.51 -32.49 -7.90
N GLU A 198 38.85 -31.22 -8.03
CA GLU A 198 40.18 -30.76 -8.37
C GLU A 198 40.99 -30.48 -7.10
N GLY A 199 42.25 -30.94 -7.07
CA GLY A 199 43.17 -30.73 -5.94
C GLY A 199 43.09 -31.76 -4.81
N ASP A 200 42.15 -32.71 -4.84
CA ASP A 200 41.99 -33.75 -3.81
C ASP A 200 41.51 -35.07 -4.43
N THR A 201 42.43 -36.00 -4.69
CA THR A 201 42.10 -37.30 -5.32
C THR A 201 41.26 -38.19 -4.40
N LYS A 202 41.46 -38.11 -3.08
CA LYS A 202 40.72 -38.92 -2.11
C LYS A 202 39.24 -38.52 -2.09
N LEU A 203 38.95 -37.21 -2.10
CA LEU A 203 37.58 -36.73 -2.19
C LEU A 203 36.98 -36.95 -3.59
N ASN A 204 37.78 -36.80 -4.65
CA ASN A 204 37.36 -37.14 -6.01
C ASN A 204 36.94 -38.61 -6.13
N ASP A 205 37.70 -39.53 -5.55
CA ASP A 205 37.37 -40.96 -5.55
C ASP A 205 36.07 -41.28 -4.82
N LEU A 206 35.54 -40.38 -3.98
CA LEU A 206 34.23 -40.54 -3.37
C LEU A 206 33.10 -39.92 -4.19
N LEU A 207 33.30 -38.70 -4.69
CA LEU A 207 32.25 -37.87 -5.27
C LEU A 207 32.19 -37.91 -6.80
N ALA A 208 33.23 -38.40 -7.47
CA ALA A 208 33.29 -38.39 -8.93
C ALA A 208 32.13 -39.18 -9.54
N TYR A 209 31.46 -38.56 -10.51
CA TYR A 209 30.38 -39.16 -11.27
C TYR A 209 30.27 -38.48 -12.63
N ASP A 210 30.02 -39.25 -13.68
CA ASP A 210 29.76 -38.73 -15.02
C ASP A 210 28.44 -39.30 -15.53
N SER A 211 27.42 -38.44 -15.65
CA SER A 211 26.08 -38.80 -16.13
C SER A 211 26.06 -39.23 -17.59
N THR A 212 27.06 -38.85 -18.39
CA THR A 212 27.10 -39.18 -19.83
C THR A 212 27.49 -40.63 -20.08
N THR A 213 28.41 -41.16 -19.27
CA THR A 213 28.89 -42.53 -19.31
C THR A 213 28.23 -43.42 -18.24
N ASN A 214 27.54 -42.81 -17.27
CA ASN A 214 27.01 -43.44 -16.06
C ASN A 214 28.11 -44.19 -15.27
N THR A 215 29.27 -43.55 -15.11
CA THR A 215 30.44 -44.10 -14.42
C THR A 215 30.87 -43.21 -13.26
N GLY A 216 31.60 -43.77 -12.31
CA GLY A 216 32.12 -43.06 -11.14
C GLY A 216 31.82 -43.78 -9.84
N ASN A 217 31.99 -43.08 -8.73
CA ASN A 217 31.94 -43.63 -7.37
C ASN A 217 30.71 -43.19 -6.58
N MET A 218 29.91 -42.27 -7.12
CA MET A 218 28.53 -42.10 -6.68
C MET A 218 27.59 -43.10 -7.38
N GLN A 219 26.49 -43.43 -6.70
CA GLN A 219 25.39 -44.23 -7.22
C GLN A 219 24.25 -43.31 -7.64
N GLU A 220 23.73 -43.49 -8.85
CA GLU A 220 22.49 -42.85 -9.28
C GLU A 220 21.29 -43.56 -8.63
N LEU A 221 20.54 -42.82 -7.80
CA LEU A 221 19.33 -43.29 -7.13
C LEU A 221 18.09 -43.03 -7.99
N VAL A 222 18.04 -41.85 -8.62
CA VAL A 222 16.95 -41.42 -9.49
C VAL A 222 17.56 -40.84 -10.74
N LYS A 223 17.11 -41.31 -11.90
CA LYS A 223 17.51 -40.79 -13.20
C LYS A 223 16.77 -39.48 -13.50
N ALA A 224 17.45 -38.50 -14.07
CA ALA A 224 16.76 -37.32 -14.59
C ALA A 224 15.90 -37.67 -15.80
N GLU A 225 14.68 -37.15 -15.81
CA GLU A 225 13.74 -37.28 -16.90
C GLU A 225 13.07 -35.94 -17.18
N ASN A 226 12.73 -35.68 -18.44
CA ASN A 226 11.87 -34.56 -18.81
C ASN A 226 10.39 -34.94 -18.67
N ALA A 227 9.56 -33.94 -18.40
CA ALA A 227 8.12 -34.08 -18.52
C ALA A 227 7.75 -34.21 -19.99
N LYS A 228 6.87 -35.17 -20.30
CA LYS A 228 6.34 -35.40 -21.65
C LYS A 228 4.84 -35.32 -21.61
N LEU A 229 4.30 -34.46 -22.45
CA LEU A 229 2.86 -34.26 -22.60
C LEU A 229 2.50 -34.06 -24.06
N ASN A 230 1.26 -34.36 -24.39
CA ASN A 230 0.67 -34.11 -25.70
C ASN A 230 -0.49 -33.13 -25.52
N VAL A 231 -0.48 -32.04 -26.27
CA VAL A 231 -1.56 -31.04 -26.28
C VAL A 231 -2.12 -30.95 -27.70
N ASN A 232 -3.38 -31.32 -27.87
CA ASN A 232 -4.06 -31.34 -29.18
C ASN A 232 -3.30 -32.11 -30.28
N GLY A 233 -2.61 -33.19 -29.91
CA GLY A 233 -1.81 -33.99 -30.84
C GLY A 233 -0.36 -33.52 -31.00
N ILE A 234 0.04 -32.40 -30.40
CA ILE A 234 1.42 -31.90 -30.42
C ILE A 234 2.18 -32.41 -29.21
N ASP A 235 3.26 -33.15 -29.44
CA ASP A 235 4.16 -33.62 -28.39
C ASP A 235 5.04 -32.47 -27.88
N ILE A 236 5.08 -32.35 -26.55
CA ILE A 236 5.76 -31.30 -25.81
C ILE A 236 6.67 -31.97 -24.79
N GLU A 237 7.88 -31.44 -24.66
CA GLU A 237 8.86 -31.88 -23.68
C GLU A 237 9.35 -30.69 -22.86
N ARG A 238 9.45 -30.84 -21.54
CA ARG A 238 9.87 -29.78 -20.63
C ARG A 238 10.77 -30.32 -19.52
N GLN A 239 11.74 -29.52 -19.10
CA GLN A 239 12.64 -29.84 -17.98
C GLN A 239 11.90 -29.87 -16.63
N SER A 240 10.76 -29.18 -16.53
CA SER A 240 9.99 -29.00 -15.29
C SER A 240 8.58 -29.57 -15.41
N ASN A 241 8.04 -29.95 -14.25
CA ASN A 241 6.63 -30.28 -14.07
C ASN A 241 5.70 -29.06 -14.05
N THR A 242 6.21 -27.84 -14.25
CA THR A 242 5.37 -26.64 -14.44
C THR A 242 5.56 -26.10 -15.84
N VAL A 243 4.58 -26.33 -16.71
CA VAL A 243 4.60 -25.87 -18.11
C VAL A 243 3.80 -24.59 -18.22
N THR A 244 4.40 -23.50 -18.71
CA THR A 244 3.76 -22.15 -18.74
C THR A 244 3.58 -21.60 -20.16
N ASP A 245 4.09 -22.30 -21.15
CA ASP A 245 4.29 -21.80 -22.51
C ASP A 245 3.64 -22.68 -23.59
N ALA A 246 2.99 -23.78 -23.20
CA ALA A 246 2.39 -24.73 -24.12
C ALA A 246 1.06 -25.29 -23.58
N PRO A 247 -0.09 -24.62 -23.84
CA PRO A 247 -0.26 -23.43 -24.70
C PRO A 247 0.13 -22.08 -24.06
N GLN A 248 0.40 -21.07 -24.90
CA GLN A 248 0.72 -19.72 -24.42
C GLN A 248 -0.39 -19.17 -23.51
N GLY A 249 0.02 -18.68 -22.35
CA GLY A 249 -0.87 -18.09 -21.37
C GLY A 249 -1.62 -19.10 -20.50
N ILE A 250 -1.36 -20.40 -20.65
CA ILE A 250 -1.89 -21.47 -19.81
C ILE A 250 -0.75 -22.08 -19.00
N THR A 251 -0.97 -22.24 -17.70
CA THR A 251 -0.02 -22.93 -16.81
C THR A 251 -0.56 -24.31 -16.44
N LEU A 252 0.22 -25.35 -16.75
CA LEU A 252 -0.05 -26.76 -16.49
C LEU A 252 0.93 -27.27 -15.41
N PRO A 253 0.53 -27.29 -14.14
CA PRO A 253 1.25 -28.02 -13.10
C PRO A 253 0.97 -29.52 -13.24
N LEU A 254 2.00 -30.27 -13.58
CA LEU A 254 1.98 -31.71 -13.81
C LEU A 254 2.29 -32.43 -12.49
N THR A 255 1.27 -33.05 -11.89
CA THR A 255 1.44 -33.77 -10.62
C THR A 255 1.35 -35.28 -10.77
N LYS A 256 0.67 -35.73 -11.83
CA LYS A 256 0.47 -37.14 -12.18
C LYS A 256 0.43 -37.29 -13.69
N LYS A 257 0.57 -38.54 -14.13
CA LYS A 257 0.22 -38.93 -15.50
C LYS A 257 -1.29 -38.81 -15.66
N VAL A 258 -1.74 -38.35 -16.83
CA VAL A 258 -3.15 -38.10 -17.11
C VAL A 258 -3.44 -38.50 -18.54
N THR A 259 -4.58 -39.15 -18.76
CA THR A 259 -5.01 -39.61 -20.09
C THR A 259 -6.35 -38.98 -20.41
N ASP A 260 -6.48 -38.48 -21.64
CA ASP A 260 -7.71 -37.91 -22.21
C ASP A 260 -8.30 -36.75 -21.39
N ALA A 261 -7.45 -35.96 -20.72
CA ALA A 261 -7.90 -34.81 -19.97
C ALA A 261 -8.34 -33.71 -20.94
N THR A 262 -9.52 -33.14 -20.72
CA THR A 262 -10.02 -32.02 -21.52
C THR A 262 -10.02 -30.77 -20.66
N VAL A 263 -9.25 -29.78 -21.08
CA VAL A 263 -9.15 -28.47 -20.45
C VAL A 263 -9.95 -27.47 -21.26
N THR A 264 -10.94 -26.84 -20.65
CA THR A 264 -11.75 -25.80 -21.28
C THR A 264 -11.38 -24.45 -20.72
N VAL A 265 -10.93 -23.56 -21.59
CA VAL A 265 -10.63 -22.17 -21.27
C VAL A 265 -11.76 -21.28 -21.76
N THR A 266 -12.37 -20.54 -20.85
CA THR A 266 -13.43 -19.58 -21.15
C THR A 266 -13.04 -18.20 -20.68
N LYS A 267 -13.58 -17.19 -21.36
CA LYS A 267 -13.51 -15.80 -20.89
C LYS A 267 -14.15 -15.68 -19.51
N ASP A 268 -13.52 -14.89 -18.64
CA ASP A 268 -13.99 -14.61 -17.29
C ASP A 268 -14.15 -13.11 -17.08
N ASP A 269 -15.39 -12.65 -17.05
CA ASP A 269 -15.73 -11.24 -16.86
C ASP A 269 -15.96 -10.87 -15.39
N THR A 270 -15.85 -11.84 -14.47
CA THR A 270 -16.13 -11.66 -13.04
C THR A 270 -15.21 -10.62 -12.43
N LYS A 271 -13.90 -10.74 -12.69
CA LYS A 271 -12.89 -9.82 -12.15
C LYS A 271 -13.07 -8.39 -12.64
N ALA A 272 -13.40 -8.21 -13.93
CA ALA A 272 -13.70 -6.89 -14.48
C ALA A 272 -14.97 -6.30 -13.86
N LYS A 273 -16.03 -7.10 -13.73
CA LYS A 273 -17.29 -6.69 -13.10
C LYS A 273 -17.09 -6.26 -11.63
N GLU A 274 -16.34 -7.04 -10.86
CA GLU A 274 -16.02 -6.72 -9.46
C GLU A 274 -15.18 -5.44 -9.35
N ALA A 275 -14.14 -5.28 -10.18
CA ALA A 275 -13.34 -4.07 -10.19
C ALA A 275 -14.17 -2.81 -10.55
N ILE A 276 -15.11 -2.94 -11.49
CA ILE A 276 -16.05 -1.85 -11.85
C ILE A 276 -16.94 -1.49 -10.66
N LYS A 277 -17.49 -2.49 -9.94
CA LYS A 277 -18.31 -2.26 -8.74
C LYS A 277 -17.53 -1.54 -7.65
N SER A 278 -16.35 -2.06 -7.31
CA SER A 278 -15.49 -1.43 -6.29
C SER A 278 -15.09 -0.01 -6.66
N TRP A 279 -14.86 0.26 -7.95
CA TRP A 279 -14.57 1.61 -8.42
C TRP A 279 -15.78 2.56 -8.28
N VAL A 280 -16.98 2.10 -8.63
CA VAL A 280 -18.23 2.87 -8.44
C VAL A 280 -18.47 3.17 -6.96
N ASP A 281 -18.27 2.19 -6.08
CA ASP A 281 -18.44 2.35 -4.63
C ASP A 281 -17.44 3.35 -4.05
N ALA A 282 -16.18 3.29 -4.50
CA ALA A 282 -15.14 4.23 -4.09
C ALA A 282 -15.44 5.67 -4.58
N TYR A 283 -15.91 5.82 -5.83
CA TYR A 283 -16.37 7.11 -6.34
C TYR A 283 -17.57 7.65 -5.54
N ASN A 284 -18.55 6.81 -5.23
CA ASN A 284 -19.72 7.21 -4.45
C ASN A 284 -19.36 7.65 -3.04
N SER A 285 -18.39 6.97 -2.42
CA SER A 285 -17.84 7.35 -1.11
C SER A 285 -17.09 8.69 -1.16
N LEU A 286 -16.38 8.96 -2.26
CA LEU A 286 -15.77 10.26 -2.51
C LEU A 286 -16.82 11.36 -2.68
N VAL A 287 -17.91 11.10 -3.41
CA VAL A 287 -19.05 12.03 -3.55
C VAL A 287 -19.73 12.31 -2.19
N ASP A 288 -19.86 11.30 -1.33
CA ASP A 288 -20.36 11.49 0.04
C ASP A 288 -19.42 12.38 0.87
N THR A 289 -18.11 12.19 0.70
CA THR A 289 -17.12 13.05 1.35
C THR A 289 -17.23 14.49 0.87
N PHE A 290 -17.33 14.73 -0.45
CA PHE A 290 -17.59 16.07 -0.98
C PHE A 290 -18.85 16.69 -0.37
N SER A 291 -19.96 15.95 -0.40
CA SER A 291 -21.26 16.41 0.11
C SER A 291 -21.20 16.76 1.59
N SER A 292 -20.48 15.97 2.40
CA SER A 292 -20.26 16.24 3.81
C SER A 292 -19.40 17.48 4.04
N LEU A 293 -18.29 17.61 3.32
CA LEU A 293 -17.34 18.71 3.49
C LEU A 293 -17.86 20.05 2.96
N THR A 294 -18.81 20.05 2.03
CA THR A 294 -19.38 21.27 1.44
C THR A 294 -20.86 21.49 1.81
N LYS A 295 -21.38 20.77 2.79
CA LYS A 295 -22.80 20.86 3.18
C LYS A 295 -23.17 22.27 3.61
N TYR A 296 -24.31 22.75 3.13
CA TYR A 296 -24.99 23.94 3.66
C TYR A 296 -26.22 23.53 4.47
N THR A 297 -26.39 24.13 5.65
CA THR A 297 -27.55 24.02 6.51
C THR A 297 -28.15 25.42 6.65
N ALA A 298 -29.38 25.59 6.15
CA ALA A 298 -30.09 26.86 6.21
C ALA A 298 -30.38 27.25 7.67
N VAL A 299 -30.27 28.54 7.95
CA VAL A 299 -30.62 29.18 9.23
C VAL A 299 -31.59 30.32 8.95
N GLU A 300 -32.33 30.77 9.97
CA GLU A 300 -33.29 31.86 9.80
C GLU A 300 -32.56 33.19 9.52
N PRO A 301 -33.20 34.15 8.82
CA PRO A 301 -32.59 35.44 8.54
C PRO A 301 -32.15 36.17 9.82
N GLY A 302 -30.86 36.47 9.91
CA GLY A 302 -30.26 37.16 11.07
C GLY A 302 -29.57 36.24 12.08
N GLU A 303 -29.65 34.91 11.90
CA GLU A 303 -28.92 33.94 12.73
C GLU A 303 -27.47 33.75 12.26
N GLU A 304 -26.58 33.36 13.19
CA GLU A 304 -25.22 32.95 12.82
C GLU A 304 -25.27 31.68 11.94
N ALA A 305 -24.26 31.51 11.08
CA ALA A 305 -24.17 30.32 10.24
C ALA A 305 -24.16 29.04 11.09
N SER A 306 -24.88 28.01 10.63
CA SER A 306 -24.96 26.73 11.35
C SER A 306 -23.59 26.07 11.52
N ASP A 307 -23.35 25.57 12.73
CA ASP A 307 -22.24 24.69 13.10
C ASP A 307 -22.23 23.35 12.35
N LYS A 308 -23.34 22.99 11.70
CA LYS A 308 -23.49 21.79 10.87
C LYS A 308 -23.07 22.00 9.41
N ASN A 309 -22.60 23.21 9.05
CA ASN A 309 -22.02 23.45 7.74
C ASN A 309 -20.72 22.66 7.58
N GLY A 310 -20.48 22.18 6.36
CA GLY A 310 -19.20 21.58 6.01
C GLY A 310 -18.09 22.62 6.07
N ALA A 311 -16.92 22.24 6.57
CA ALA A 311 -15.78 23.16 6.75
C ALA A 311 -15.25 23.74 5.41
N LEU A 312 -15.53 23.08 4.29
CA LEU A 312 -15.16 23.50 2.93
C LEU A 312 -16.37 23.99 2.13
N LEU A 313 -17.43 24.46 2.80
CA LEU A 313 -18.56 25.11 2.13
C LEU A 313 -18.06 26.28 1.25
N GLY A 314 -18.40 26.23 -0.04
CA GLY A 314 -18.01 27.25 -1.02
C GLY A 314 -16.56 27.15 -1.51
N ASP A 315 -15.80 26.14 -1.08
CA ASP A 315 -14.39 25.99 -1.43
C ASP A 315 -14.17 25.70 -2.92
N SER A 316 -13.25 26.45 -3.54
CA SER A 316 -12.95 26.34 -4.97
C SER A 316 -12.13 25.11 -5.33
N VAL A 317 -11.28 24.63 -4.40
CA VAL A 317 -10.44 23.44 -4.63
C VAL A 317 -11.34 22.22 -4.70
N VAL A 318 -12.25 22.05 -3.73
CA VAL A 318 -13.23 20.95 -3.77
C VAL A 318 -14.03 20.94 -5.07
N ARG A 319 -14.52 22.11 -5.50
CA ARG A 319 -15.28 22.25 -6.75
C ARG A 319 -14.44 21.90 -7.97
N THR A 320 -13.18 22.31 -8.01
CA THR A 320 -12.25 22.01 -9.11
C THR A 320 -12.04 20.50 -9.23
N ILE A 321 -11.77 19.80 -8.12
CA ILE A 321 -11.59 18.34 -8.13
C ILE A 321 -12.87 17.62 -8.56
N GLN A 322 -14.02 18.01 -7.97
CA GLN A 322 -15.30 17.38 -8.27
C GLN A 322 -15.67 17.52 -9.76
N THR A 323 -15.46 18.71 -10.33
CA THR A 323 -15.72 18.97 -11.76
C THR A 323 -14.70 18.30 -12.66
N GLY A 324 -13.41 18.31 -12.29
CA GLY A 324 -12.32 17.66 -13.02
C GLY A 324 -12.51 16.16 -13.16
N ILE A 325 -12.87 15.46 -12.08
CA ILE A 325 -13.17 14.01 -12.10
C ILE A 325 -14.42 13.74 -12.96
N ARG A 326 -15.51 14.50 -12.75
CA ARG A 326 -16.75 14.31 -13.52
C ARG A 326 -16.57 14.56 -15.01
N ALA A 327 -15.72 15.50 -15.40
CA ALA A 327 -15.43 15.78 -16.81
C ALA A 327 -14.84 14.56 -17.53
N GLN A 328 -14.11 13.69 -16.82
CA GLN A 328 -13.51 12.49 -17.42
C GLN A 328 -14.52 11.41 -17.78
N PHE A 329 -15.75 11.47 -17.24
CA PHE A 329 -16.81 10.54 -17.60
C PHE A 329 -17.32 10.73 -19.03
N ALA A 330 -17.12 11.93 -19.58
CA ALA A 330 -17.29 12.17 -21.01
C ALA A 330 -16.01 11.71 -21.74
N ASN A 331 -16.03 10.50 -22.29
CA ASN A 331 -14.86 9.93 -22.95
C ASN A 331 -14.68 10.44 -24.39
N SER A 332 -14.52 11.76 -24.54
CA SER A 332 -14.21 12.39 -25.82
C SER A 332 -12.84 11.89 -26.31
N GLY A 333 -12.81 11.31 -27.51
CA GLY A 333 -11.59 10.80 -28.15
C GLY A 333 -11.38 9.28 -28.08
N SER A 334 -12.28 8.50 -27.49
CA SER A 334 -12.16 7.03 -27.49
C SER A 334 -12.57 6.40 -28.83
N ASN A 335 -11.77 5.44 -29.28
CA ASN A 335 -12.06 4.57 -30.42
C ASN A 335 -13.05 3.44 -30.07
N SER A 336 -13.53 3.38 -28.82
CA SER A 336 -14.52 2.40 -28.40
C SER A 336 -15.83 2.54 -29.19
N ALA A 337 -16.52 1.41 -29.40
CA ALA A 337 -17.89 1.41 -29.88
C ALA A 337 -18.86 2.08 -28.90
N PHE A 338 -18.53 2.07 -27.61
CA PHE A 338 -19.26 2.81 -26.57
C PHE A 338 -18.66 4.20 -26.39
N LYS A 339 -19.51 5.22 -26.32
CA LYS A 339 -19.10 6.63 -26.12
C LYS A 339 -19.41 7.13 -24.72
N THR A 340 -20.27 6.45 -23.97
CA THR A 340 -20.74 6.88 -22.65
C THR A 340 -20.74 5.73 -21.64
N MET A 341 -20.59 6.06 -20.36
CA MET A 341 -20.72 5.07 -19.27
C MET A 341 -22.12 4.44 -19.20
N ALA A 342 -23.15 5.17 -19.63
CA ALA A 342 -24.53 4.69 -19.63
C ALA A 342 -24.73 3.50 -20.60
N GLU A 343 -23.96 3.43 -21.69
CA GLU A 343 -23.99 2.32 -22.64
C GLU A 343 -23.44 1.02 -22.02
N ILE A 344 -22.52 1.13 -21.07
CA ILE A 344 -22.00 -0.02 -20.31
C ILE A 344 -22.79 -0.30 -19.01
N GLY A 345 -23.94 0.37 -18.82
CA GLY A 345 -24.81 0.15 -17.66
C GLY A 345 -24.45 0.95 -16.42
N ILE A 346 -23.61 2.00 -16.53
CA ILE A 346 -23.26 2.87 -15.41
C ILE A 346 -23.84 4.26 -15.65
N THR A 347 -24.83 4.66 -14.86
CA THR A 347 -25.50 5.96 -14.98
C THR A 347 -25.14 6.87 -13.81
N GLN A 348 -25.21 8.18 -14.03
CA GLN A 348 -25.02 9.18 -12.99
C GLN A 348 -26.38 9.72 -12.54
N ASP A 349 -26.60 9.77 -11.23
CA ASP A 349 -27.76 10.41 -10.63
C ASP A 349 -27.69 11.93 -10.82
N GLY A 350 -28.73 12.54 -11.37
CA GLY A 350 -28.71 13.98 -11.71
C GLY A 350 -28.65 14.92 -10.50
N THR A 351 -29.01 14.45 -9.31
CA THR A 351 -29.10 15.27 -8.10
C THR A 351 -27.84 15.16 -7.24
N SER A 352 -27.48 13.93 -6.86
CA SER A 352 -26.30 13.65 -6.04
C SER A 352 -25.02 13.56 -6.89
N GLY A 353 -25.14 13.19 -8.17
CA GLY A 353 -24.02 12.88 -9.05
C GLY A 353 -23.24 11.62 -8.66
N LYS A 354 -23.83 10.77 -7.80
CA LYS A 354 -23.40 9.38 -7.57
C LYS A 354 -23.62 8.53 -8.81
N LEU A 355 -22.86 7.45 -8.93
CA LEU A 355 -23.00 6.46 -9.98
C LEU A 355 -23.89 5.30 -9.52
N LYS A 356 -24.68 4.77 -10.45
CA LYS A 356 -25.52 3.58 -10.27
C LYS A 356 -25.18 2.56 -11.35
N ILE A 357 -25.08 1.29 -10.95
CA ILE A 357 -24.85 0.17 -11.86
C ILE A 357 -26.17 -0.54 -12.15
N ASP A 358 -26.44 -0.75 -13.43
CA ASP A 358 -27.38 -1.76 -13.95
C ASP A 358 -26.60 -3.06 -14.15
N ASP A 359 -26.76 -4.01 -13.23
CA ASP A 359 -25.96 -5.23 -13.16
C ASP A 359 -26.20 -6.14 -14.37
N ASP A 360 -27.43 -6.21 -14.87
CA ASP A 360 -27.80 -7.03 -16.02
C ASP A 360 -27.19 -6.46 -17.30
N LYS A 361 -27.30 -5.14 -17.50
CA LYS A 361 -26.73 -4.46 -18.66
C LYS A 361 -25.20 -4.54 -18.65
N LEU A 362 -24.57 -4.32 -17.50
CA LEU A 362 -23.10 -4.44 -17.37
C LEU A 362 -22.65 -5.87 -17.68
N THR A 363 -23.34 -6.88 -17.14
CA THR A 363 -23.02 -8.30 -17.39
C THR A 363 -23.13 -8.63 -18.88
N LYS A 364 -24.19 -8.17 -19.54
CA LYS A 364 -24.38 -8.36 -20.98
C LYS A 364 -23.28 -7.70 -21.80
N VAL A 365 -22.95 -6.45 -21.48
CA VAL A 365 -21.90 -5.70 -22.18
C VAL A 365 -20.54 -6.36 -22.04
N LEU A 366 -20.20 -6.83 -20.84
CA LEU A 366 -18.95 -7.56 -20.64
C LEU A 366 -18.98 -8.86 -21.45
N LYS A 367 -20.05 -9.66 -21.38
CA LYS A 367 -20.14 -10.90 -22.14
C LYS A 367 -19.98 -10.69 -23.65
N ASP A 368 -20.70 -9.72 -24.21
CA ASP A 368 -20.83 -9.54 -25.65
C ASP A 368 -19.73 -8.64 -26.26
N ASN A 369 -19.22 -7.65 -25.52
CA ASN A 369 -18.26 -6.67 -26.05
C ASN A 369 -17.31 -6.09 -24.97
N THR A 370 -16.67 -6.98 -24.19
CA THR A 370 -15.67 -6.58 -23.18
C THR A 370 -14.52 -5.74 -23.74
N ALA A 371 -14.10 -5.97 -24.99
CA ALA A 371 -13.03 -5.17 -25.59
C ALA A 371 -13.43 -3.69 -25.73
N ALA A 372 -14.67 -3.39 -26.14
CA ALA A 372 -15.17 -2.02 -26.18
C ALA A 372 -15.37 -1.45 -24.77
N ALA A 373 -15.80 -2.25 -23.79
CA ALA A 373 -15.89 -1.80 -22.40
C ALA A 373 -14.51 -1.44 -21.82
N ARG A 374 -13.48 -2.26 -22.09
CA ARG A 374 -12.08 -1.97 -21.77
C ARG A 374 -11.60 -0.70 -22.44
N GLU A 375 -11.89 -0.53 -23.73
CA GLU A 375 -11.46 0.66 -24.50
C GLU A 375 -12.13 1.95 -23.99
N LEU A 376 -13.37 1.87 -23.52
CA LEU A 376 -14.05 2.99 -22.88
C LEU A 376 -13.42 3.31 -21.52
N LEU A 377 -13.23 2.30 -20.66
CA LEU A 377 -12.77 2.51 -19.29
C LEU A 377 -11.26 2.78 -19.22
N VAL A 378 -10.44 1.88 -19.77
CA VAL A 378 -8.98 1.89 -19.67
C VAL A 378 -8.30 2.53 -20.89
N GLY A 379 -8.90 2.41 -22.08
CA GLY A 379 -8.29 2.90 -23.32
C GLY A 379 -6.94 2.25 -23.61
N ASP A 380 -5.97 3.06 -24.01
CA ASP A 380 -4.57 2.67 -24.24
C ASP A 380 -3.74 2.55 -22.95
N GLY A 381 -4.31 2.91 -21.80
CA GLY A 381 -3.64 2.92 -20.50
C GLY A 381 -2.61 4.04 -20.33
N LYS A 382 -2.55 5.00 -21.26
CA LYS A 382 -1.58 6.13 -21.23
C LYS A 382 -2.26 7.48 -21.36
N GLU A 383 -3.07 7.68 -22.41
CA GLU A 383 -3.68 8.97 -22.74
C GLU A 383 -5.22 8.88 -22.83
N THR A 384 -5.74 7.73 -23.24
CA THR A 384 -7.17 7.51 -23.49
C THR A 384 -7.78 6.59 -22.43
N GLY A 385 -9.10 6.67 -22.28
CA GLY A 385 -9.84 5.92 -21.27
C GLY A 385 -10.19 6.76 -20.04
N ILE A 386 -11.38 6.52 -19.50
CA ILE A 386 -11.92 7.23 -18.33
C ILE A 386 -11.00 7.05 -17.12
N THR A 387 -10.62 5.81 -16.78
CA THR A 387 -9.78 5.51 -15.61
C THR A 387 -8.36 6.02 -15.78
N THR A 388 -7.83 6.02 -17.00
CA THR A 388 -6.50 6.56 -17.31
C THR A 388 -6.46 8.07 -17.09
N LYS A 389 -7.42 8.81 -17.63
CA LYS A 389 -7.52 10.27 -17.43
C LYS A 389 -7.75 10.63 -15.96
N ILE A 390 -8.62 9.89 -15.26
CA ILE A 390 -8.83 10.07 -13.82
C ILE A 390 -7.54 9.81 -13.03
N ALA A 391 -6.76 8.78 -13.40
CA ALA A 391 -5.50 8.50 -12.71
C ALA A 391 -4.53 9.69 -12.81
N THR A 392 -4.43 10.31 -13.99
CA THR A 392 -3.60 11.49 -14.22
C THR A 392 -4.07 12.70 -13.42
N GLU A 393 -5.37 13.03 -13.48
CA GLU A 393 -5.95 14.17 -12.74
C GLU A 393 -5.80 13.99 -11.22
N VAL A 394 -6.20 12.83 -10.68
CA VAL A 394 -6.14 12.56 -9.24
C VAL A 394 -4.69 12.54 -8.76
N LYS A 395 -3.75 12.01 -9.55
CA LYS A 395 -2.32 12.07 -9.23
C LYS A 395 -1.83 13.53 -9.15
N SER A 396 -2.26 14.39 -10.07
CA SER A 396 -1.90 15.83 -10.05
C SER A 396 -2.48 16.55 -8.81
N TYR A 397 -3.71 16.24 -8.41
CA TYR A 397 -4.30 16.83 -7.22
C TYR A 397 -3.62 16.40 -5.91
N LEU A 398 -3.14 15.16 -5.85
CA LEU A 398 -2.49 14.55 -4.69
C LEU A 398 -0.97 14.74 -4.63
N ALA A 399 -0.35 15.25 -5.70
CA ALA A 399 1.08 15.47 -5.78
C ALA A 399 1.57 16.47 -4.71
N ASP A 400 2.85 16.41 -4.40
CA ASP A 400 3.56 17.48 -3.70
C ASP A 400 3.47 18.75 -4.56
N ASP A 401 3.21 19.91 -3.94
CA ASP A 401 2.84 21.15 -4.65
C ASP A 401 1.58 21.03 -5.54
N GLY A 402 0.78 19.98 -5.33
CA GLY A 402 -0.52 19.80 -5.96
C GLY A 402 -1.57 20.76 -5.38
N ILE A 403 -2.78 20.74 -5.95
CA ILE A 403 -3.79 21.74 -5.59
C ILE A 403 -4.26 21.63 -4.12
N ILE A 404 -4.24 20.41 -3.56
CA ILE A 404 -4.63 20.17 -2.16
C ILE A 404 -3.51 20.62 -1.23
N ASP A 405 -2.28 20.26 -1.55
CA ASP A 405 -1.10 20.61 -0.75
C ASP A 405 -0.93 22.13 -0.66
N ASN A 406 -1.00 22.83 -1.79
CA ASN A 406 -1.02 24.29 -1.85
C ASN A 406 -2.16 24.91 -1.01
N ALA A 407 -3.35 24.29 -1.00
CA ALA A 407 -4.47 24.79 -0.21
C ALA A 407 -4.20 24.62 1.30
N GLN A 408 -3.63 23.49 1.71
CA GLN A 408 -3.22 23.24 3.09
C GLN A 408 -2.12 24.22 3.54
N ASP A 409 -1.14 24.50 2.68
CA ASP A 409 -0.08 25.46 2.95
C ASP A 409 -0.60 26.89 3.13
N ASN A 410 -1.53 27.32 2.28
CA ASN A 410 -2.19 28.61 2.41
C ASN A 410 -3.00 28.74 3.72
N VAL A 411 -3.71 27.67 4.11
CA VAL A 411 -4.42 27.62 5.40
C VAL A 411 -3.42 27.67 6.57
N ASN A 412 -2.31 26.94 6.50
CA ASN A 412 -1.26 26.95 7.50
C ASN A 412 -0.57 28.32 7.63
N ALA A 413 -0.31 29.00 6.51
CA ALA A 413 0.21 30.36 6.51
C ALA A 413 -0.77 31.34 7.18
N THR A 414 -2.06 31.18 6.91
CA THR A 414 -3.13 31.97 7.55
C THR A 414 -3.17 31.72 9.06
N LEU A 415 -3.11 30.46 9.51
CA LEU A 415 -3.04 30.10 10.92
C LEU A 415 -1.81 30.72 11.61
N LYS A 416 -0.64 30.68 10.97
CA LYS A 416 0.58 31.33 11.48
C LYS A 416 0.38 32.85 11.65
N SER A 417 -0.26 33.50 10.68
CA SER A 417 -0.58 34.93 10.75
C SER A 417 -1.55 35.25 11.89
N LEU A 418 -2.64 34.48 12.01
CA LEU A 418 -3.62 34.63 13.09
C LEU A 418 -3.00 34.41 14.47
N THR A 419 -2.08 33.46 14.60
CA THR A 419 -1.34 33.25 15.86
C THR A 419 -0.48 34.45 16.22
N LYS A 420 0.21 35.07 15.25
CA LYS A 420 0.95 36.32 15.50
C LYS A 420 0.01 37.45 15.93
N GLN A 421 -1.13 37.59 15.26
CA GLN A 421 -2.14 38.60 15.59
C GLN A 421 -2.71 38.38 16.99
N TYR A 422 -3.03 37.13 17.35
CA TYR A 422 -3.51 36.74 18.68
C TYR A 422 -2.51 37.18 19.76
N LEU A 423 -1.23 36.84 19.60
CA LEU A 423 -0.18 37.19 20.57
C LEU A 423 -0.03 38.71 20.71
N SER A 424 -0.07 39.45 19.60
CA SER A 424 -0.01 40.91 19.64
C SER A 424 -1.19 41.53 20.37
N VAL A 425 -2.42 41.03 20.13
CA VAL A 425 -3.62 41.54 20.81
C VAL A 425 -3.61 41.14 22.28
N SER A 426 -3.19 39.91 22.61
CA SER A 426 -3.04 39.45 24.00
C SER A 426 -2.09 40.34 24.78
N ASN A 427 -0.90 40.64 24.23
CA ASN A 427 0.05 41.54 24.88
C ASN A 427 -0.54 42.94 25.11
N SER A 428 -1.28 43.48 24.13
CA SER A 428 -1.96 44.78 24.25
C SER A 428 -3.06 44.78 25.34
N ILE A 429 -3.76 43.65 25.50
CA ILE A 429 -4.74 43.46 26.58
C ILE A 429 -4.02 43.43 27.93
N ASP A 430 -2.93 42.67 28.06
CA ASP A 430 -2.17 42.56 29.30
C ASP A 430 -1.60 43.92 29.76
N GLU A 431 -1.06 44.72 28.83
CA GLU A 431 -0.63 46.10 29.09
C GLU A 431 -1.78 47.00 29.56
N THR A 432 -2.96 46.86 28.94
CA THR A 432 -4.15 47.65 29.29
C THR A 432 -4.69 47.28 30.67
N VAL A 433 -4.76 45.98 30.99
CA VAL A 433 -5.16 45.48 32.30
C VAL A 433 -4.15 45.90 33.38
N ALA A 434 -2.85 45.87 33.09
CA ALA A 434 -1.82 46.37 33.99
C ALA A 434 -1.99 47.87 34.29
N ARG A 435 -2.32 48.67 33.26
CA ARG A 435 -2.64 50.10 33.42
C ARG A 435 -3.89 50.32 34.28
N TYR A 436 -4.98 49.59 34.03
CA TYR A 436 -6.19 49.68 34.86
C TYR A 436 -5.90 49.32 36.32
N LYS A 437 -5.11 48.26 36.55
CA LYS A 437 -4.70 47.87 37.90
C LYS A 437 -3.92 48.99 38.61
N ALA A 438 -2.96 49.60 37.93
CA ALA A 438 -2.19 50.73 38.49
C ALA A 438 -3.09 51.94 38.81
N GLN A 439 -4.02 52.29 37.92
CA GLN A 439 -4.97 53.39 38.12
C GLN A 439 -5.91 53.11 39.31
N PHE A 440 -6.41 51.89 39.44
CA PHE A 440 -7.30 51.52 40.54
C PHE A 440 -6.56 51.47 41.88
N THR A 441 -5.30 51.03 41.93
CA THR A 441 -4.47 51.13 43.14
C THR A 441 -4.25 52.59 43.56
N GLN A 442 -4.02 53.51 42.61
CA GLN A 442 -3.89 54.93 42.90
C GLN A 442 -5.20 55.55 43.39
N LEU A 443 -6.33 55.19 42.76
CA LEU A 443 -7.67 55.62 43.18
C LEU A 443 -8.00 55.16 44.60
N ASP A 444 -7.73 53.88 44.92
CA ASP A 444 -7.96 53.34 46.27
C ASP A 444 -7.12 54.07 47.33
N THR A 445 -5.86 54.37 46.99
CA THR A 445 -4.97 55.17 47.86
C THR A 445 -5.48 56.60 48.06
N MET A 446 -5.94 57.25 46.98
CA MET A 446 -6.47 58.62 47.04
C MET A 446 -7.77 58.67 47.86
N MET A 447 -8.70 57.74 47.60
CA MET A 447 -9.96 57.64 48.34
C MET A 447 -9.73 57.30 49.81
N SER A 448 -8.77 56.44 50.13
CA SER A 448 -8.39 56.18 51.53
C SER A 448 -7.88 57.45 52.23
N LYS A 449 -7.02 58.26 51.56
CA LYS A 449 -6.58 59.56 52.10
C LYS A 449 -7.74 60.55 52.28
N LEU A 450 -8.67 60.61 51.33
CA LEU A 450 -9.86 61.46 51.41
C LEU A 450 -10.79 61.02 52.55
N ASN A 451 -11.01 59.71 52.70
CA ASN A 451 -11.79 59.13 53.80
C ASN A 451 -11.15 59.46 55.15
N ASN A 452 -9.83 59.27 55.28
CA ASN A 452 -9.09 59.64 56.50
C ASN A 452 -9.18 61.15 56.79
N THR A 453 -9.07 62.01 55.77
CA THR A 453 -9.21 63.47 55.91
C THR A 453 -10.63 63.85 56.33
N SER A 454 -11.65 63.23 55.74
CA SER A 454 -13.05 63.42 56.10
C SER A 454 -13.33 62.98 57.55
N SER A 455 -12.82 61.82 57.96
CA SER A 455 -12.91 61.35 59.35
C SER A 455 -12.22 62.30 60.32
N TYR A 456 -11.03 62.80 59.98
CA TYR A 456 -10.31 63.79 60.79
C TYR A 456 -11.09 65.10 60.92
N LEU A 457 -11.58 65.67 59.81
CA LEU A 457 -12.40 66.88 59.83
C LEU A 457 -13.70 66.69 60.63
N THR A 458 -14.37 65.54 60.47
CA THR A 458 -15.57 65.19 61.24
C THR A 458 -15.27 65.13 62.73
N GLN A 459 -14.13 64.55 63.13
CA GLN A 459 -13.68 64.53 64.52
C GLN A 459 -13.37 65.94 65.05
N GLN A 460 -12.72 66.80 64.26
CA GLN A 460 -12.45 68.19 64.63
C GLN A 460 -13.74 68.99 64.82
N PHE A 461 -14.70 68.90 63.88
CA PHE A 461 -16.00 69.55 64.02
C PHE A 461 -16.80 69.02 65.22
N THR A 462 -16.73 67.70 65.49
CA THR A 462 -17.37 67.10 66.66
C THR A 462 -16.73 67.56 67.97
N ALA A 463 -15.41 67.74 67.99
CA ALA A 463 -14.68 68.28 69.14
C ALA A 463 -14.99 69.76 69.36
N MET A 464 -15.12 70.54 68.30
CA MET A 464 -15.52 71.96 68.35
C MET A 464 -16.96 72.17 68.80
N ASN A 465 -17.89 71.25 68.49
CA ASN A 465 -19.29 71.30 68.98
C ASN A 465 -19.46 70.78 70.43
N LYS A 466 -18.39 70.27 71.06
CA LYS A 466 -18.37 69.80 72.46
C LYS A 466 -17.65 70.75 73.41
N SER A 467 -17.15 71.89 72.90
CA SER A 467 -16.77 73.07 73.68
C SER A 467 -17.85 74.13 73.52
#